data_AF-A0A1J5P184-F1
#
_entry.id   AF-A0A1J5P184-F1
#
_cell.length_a   1.000
_cell.length_b   1.000
_cell.length_c   1.000
_cell.angle_alpha   90.00
_cell.angle_beta   90.00
_cell.angle_gamma   90.00
#
_symmetry.space_group_name_H-M   'P 1'
#
loop_
_entity.id
_entity.type
_entity.pdbx_description
1 polymer ?
#
loop_
_entity_poly.entity_id
_entity_poly.type
_entity_poly.pdbx_seq_one_letter_code
_entity_poly.pdbx_strand_id
1 'polypeptide(L)'
;MGLCITAPEILAYHADAGVGGTGGLAFYAGLARALCDTGERVMLFTNGAEEDRAALDRLCVLPEIEARIATGHVSIAAPSARPEDLARQIGGYRAVVAHRLHACIVAWSYGCPIVGLGWDRKVQSFFASVQADGFFSDAPDIGGAAVAAMVAAAIAAGVDATLHAEVLAETWAGLDGALGVLTARPAEA
;
A
#
# COMPACT_ATOMS: atom_id res chain seq x y z
N MET A 1 1.33 10.73 -4.96
CA MET A 1 0.73 9.40 -4.71
C MET A 1 1.82 8.42 -4.36
N GLY A 2 1.63 7.57 -3.36
CA GLY A 2 2.54 6.46 -3.09
C GLY A 2 2.10 5.21 -3.85
N LEU A 3 2.97 4.66 -4.70
CA LEU A 3 2.76 3.36 -5.34
C LEU A 3 3.77 2.36 -4.77
N CYS A 4 3.27 1.41 -3.98
CA CYS A 4 4.08 0.36 -3.39
C CYS A 4 4.37 -0.72 -4.44
N ILE A 5 5.64 -0.93 -4.75
CA ILE A 5 6.07 -2.01 -5.63
C ILE A 5 6.24 -3.28 -4.83
N THR A 6 5.57 -4.33 -5.28
CA THR A 6 5.70 -5.70 -4.76
C THR A 6 6.27 -6.58 -5.85
N ALA A 7 7.25 -7.42 -5.51
CA ALA A 7 7.87 -8.35 -6.44
C ALA A 7 6.81 -9.26 -7.08
N PRO A 8 6.67 -9.27 -8.42
CA PRO A 8 5.70 -10.13 -9.11
C PRO A 8 5.88 -11.62 -8.78
N GLU A 9 7.12 -12.03 -8.51
CA GLU A 9 7.45 -13.41 -8.15
C GLU A 9 6.78 -13.80 -6.83
N ILE A 10 6.76 -12.91 -5.83
CA ILE A 10 6.10 -13.16 -4.55
C ILE A 10 4.58 -13.30 -4.74
N LEU A 11 3.99 -12.46 -5.58
CA LEU A 11 2.56 -12.53 -5.89
C LEU A 11 2.19 -13.84 -6.60
N ALA A 12 3.05 -14.34 -7.49
CA ALA A 12 2.80 -15.58 -8.22
C ALA A 12 2.92 -16.84 -7.34
N TYR A 13 3.84 -16.86 -6.37
CA TYR A 13 4.11 -18.04 -5.54
C TYR A 13 3.33 -18.10 -4.22
N HIS A 14 2.96 -16.95 -3.65
CA HIS A 14 2.37 -16.87 -2.31
C HIS A 14 0.93 -16.37 -2.28
N ALA A 15 0.33 -16.06 -3.44
CA ALA A 15 -1.08 -15.70 -3.48
C ALA A 15 -1.96 -16.89 -3.06
N ASP A 16 -2.88 -16.62 -2.14
CA ASP A 16 -3.94 -17.56 -1.73
C ASP A 16 -5.34 -17.08 -2.17
N ALA A 17 -5.40 -15.99 -2.93
CA ALA A 17 -6.60 -15.35 -3.48
C ALA A 17 -6.34 -14.76 -4.89
N GLY A 18 -7.33 -14.04 -5.44
CA GLY A 18 -7.18 -13.30 -6.69
C GLY A 18 -6.08 -12.23 -6.59
N VAL A 19 -5.22 -12.13 -7.60
CA VAL A 19 -4.16 -11.13 -7.66
C VAL A 19 -4.65 -9.93 -8.46
N GLY A 20 -4.92 -8.81 -7.79
CA GLY A 20 -5.27 -7.56 -8.43
C GLY A 20 -4.14 -7.06 -9.33
N GLY A 21 -4.39 -7.02 -10.64
CA GLY A 21 -3.42 -6.57 -11.62
C GLY A 21 -2.36 -7.62 -11.94
N THR A 22 -2.64 -8.44 -12.95
CA THR A 22 -1.67 -9.37 -13.52
C THR A 22 -0.83 -8.71 -14.61
N GLY A 23 0.35 -9.26 -14.91
CA GLY A 23 1.29 -8.69 -15.90
C GLY A 23 2.60 -8.15 -15.30
N GLY A 24 2.83 -8.36 -14.00
CA GLY A 24 4.10 -8.06 -13.34
C GLY A 24 4.50 -6.59 -13.43
N LEU A 25 5.73 -6.31 -13.84
CA LEU A 25 6.23 -4.92 -13.91
C LEU A 25 5.47 -4.06 -14.94
N ALA A 26 4.95 -4.67 -16.01
CA ALA A 26 4.18 -3.94 -17.02
C ALA A 26 2.87 -3.38 -16.45
N PHE A 27 2.24 -4.10 -15.50
CA PHE A 27 1.08 -3.59 -14.77
C PHE A 27 1.44 -2.34 -13.96
N TYR A 28 2.53 -2.40 -13.17
CA TYR A 28 3.00 -1.24 -12.40
C TYR A 28 3.38 -0.05 -13.28
N ALA A 29 4.03 -0.29 -14.42
CA ALA A 29 4.37 0.77 -15.37
C ALA A 29 3.10 1.42 -15.95
N GLY A 30 2.11 0.60 -16.35
CA GLY A 30 0.82 1.07 -16.82
C GLY A 30 0.04 1.85 -15.76
N LEU A 31 0.10 1.43 -14.50
CA LEU A 31 -0.53 2.12 -13.37
C LEU A 31 0.16 3.45 -13.05
N ALA A 32 1.49 3.46 -12.94
CA ALA A 32 2.25 4.69 -12.74
C ALA A 32 1.95 5.72 -13.85
N ARG A 33 1.89 5.26 -15.10
CA ARG A 33 1.45 6.08 -16.23
C ARG A 33 0.03 6.60 -16.03
N ALA A 34 -0.93 5.73 -15.75
CA ALA A 34 -2.33 6.14 -15.59
C ALA A 34 -2.51 7.19 -14.48
N LEU A 35 -1.78 7.05 -13.37
CA LEU A 35 -1.76 8.04 -12.31
C LEU A 35 -1.14 9.37 -12.80
N CYS A 36 0.00 9.34 -13.49
CA CYS A 36 0.60 10.55 -14.05
C CYS A 36 -0.32 11.25 -15.07
N ASP A 37 -1.06 10.49 -15.87
CA ASP A 37 -1.99 11.02 -16.88
C ASP A 37 -3.19 11.76 -16.23
N THR A 38 -3.43 11.56 -14.92
CA THR A 38 -4.39 12.36 -14.12
C THR A 38 -3.81 13.68 -13.57
N GLY A 39 -2.53 13.98 -13.87
CA GLY A 39 -1.82 15.15 -13.36
C GLY A 39 -1.12 14.92 -12.01
N GLU A 40 -1.20 13.70 -11.46
CA GLU A 40 -0.58 13.36 -10.18
C GLU A 40 0.92 13.05 -10.34
N ARG A 41 1.70 13.38 -9.30
CA ARG A 41 3.06 12.87 -9.16
C ARG A 41 3.05 11.54 -8.42
N VAL A 42 3.82 10.58 -8.92
CA VAL A 42 3.92 9.23 -8.37
C VAL A 42 5.25 9.05 -7.67
N MET A 43 5.22 8.61 -6.42
CA MET A 43 6.37 8.18 -5.64
C MET A 43 6.35 6.66 -5.59
N LEU A 44 7.33 6.02 -6.24
CA LEU A 44 7.53 4.58 -6.16
C LEU A 44 8.29 4.26 -4.87
N PHE A 45 7.78 3.31 -4.08
CA PHE A 45 8.42 2.89 -2.84
C PHE A 45 8.24 1.38 -2.61
N THR A 46 8.93 0.84 -1.61
CA THR A 46 8.78 -0.54 -1.15
C THR A 46 8.72 -0.59 0.37
N ASN A 47 8.31 -1.73 0.92
CA ASN A 47 8.24 -1.97 2.37
C ASN A 47 9.56 -2.50 2.97
N GLY A 48 10.65 -2.51 2.19
CA GLY A 48 11.99 -2.91 2.66
C GLY A 48 12.40 -4.35 2.34
N ALA A 49 11.53 -5.17 1.73
CA ALA A 49 11.94 -6.48 1.23
C ALA A 49 12.91 -6.35 0.04
N GLU A 50 13.95 -7.19 0.01
CA GLU A 50 15.00 -7.14 -1.01
C GLU A 50 14.45 -7.45 -2.40
N GLU A 51 13.52 -8.40 -2.51
CA GLU A 51 12.87 -8.78 -3.76
C GLU A 51 12.01 -7.64 -4.32
N ASP A 52 11.27 -6.95 -3.44
CA ASP A 52 10.46 -5.79 -3.82
C ASP A 52 11.38 -4.66 -4.31
N ARG A 53 12.54 -4.47 -3.66
CA ARG A 53 13.54 -3.49 -4.09
C ARG A 53 14.14 -3.84 -5.46
N ALA A 54 14.51 -5.10 -5.68
CA ALA A 54 14.99 -5.57 -6.98
C ALA A 54 13.92 -5.45 -8.08
N ALA A 55 12.65 -5.66 -7.76
CA ALA A 55 11.53 -5.41 -8.67
C ALA A 55 11.37 -3.93 -9.01
N LEU A 56 11.50 -3.04 -8.02
CA LEU A 56 11.51 -1.59 -8.23
C LEU A 56 12.68 -1.15 -9.11
N ASP A 57 13.89 -1.65 -8.88
CA ASP A 57 15.05 -1.29 -9.70
C ASP A 57 14.86 -1.73 -11.17
N ARG A 58 14.29 -2.93 -11.40
CA ARG A 58 13.90 -3.40 -12.75
C ARG A 58 12.79 -2.56 -13.39
N LEU A 59 11.81 -2.09 -12.59
CA LEU A 59 10.75 -1.21 -13.07
C LEU A 59 11.29 0.14 -13.54
N CYS A 60 12.27 0.70 -12.82
CA CYS A 60 12.81 2.02 -13.09
C CYS A 60 13.58 2.11 -14.41
N VAL A 61 14.09 0.99 -14.92
CA VAL A 61 14.79 0.93 -16.21
C VAL A 61 13.88 0.63 -17.40
N LEU A 62 12.56 0.48 -17.18
CA LEU A 62 11.60 0.40 -18.29
C LEU A 62 11.51 1.77 -18.98
N PRO A 63 11.60 1.86 -20.32
CA PRO A 63 11.65 3.14 -21.02
C PRO A 63 10.51 4.11 -20.68
N GLU A 64 9.29 3.59 -20.51
CA GLU A 64 8.12 4.41 -20.16
C GLU A 64 8.13 4.98 -18.73
N ILE A 65 8.89 4.37 -17.82
CA ILE A 65 9.09 4.82 -16.45
C ILE A 65 10.30 5.75 -16.38
N GLU A 66 11.41 5.39 -17.02
CA GLU A 66 12.62 6.22 -17.12
C GLU A 66 12.28 7.61 -17.68
N ALA A 67 11.47 7.68 -18.74
CA ALA A 67 11.00 8.95 -19.31
C ALA A 67 10.18 9.79 -18.31
N ARG A 68 9.39 9.15 -17.45
CA ARG A 68 8.60 9.84 -16.41
C ARG A 68 9.43 10.28 -15.20
N ILE A 69 10.49 9.54 -14.90
CA ILE A 69 11.50 9.95 -13.91
C ILE A 69 12.23 11.19 -14.43
N ALA A 70 12.70 11.17 -15.68
CA ALA A 70 13.41 12.29 -16.31
C ALA A 70 12.59 13.59 -16.34
N THR A 71 11.26 13.49 -16.44
CA THR A 71 10.33 14.62 -16.42
C THR A 71 9.79 14.96 -15.03
N GLY A 72 10.23 14.26 -13.97
CA GLY A 72 9.83 14.50 -12.58
C GLY A 72 8.37 14.13 -12.25
N HIS A 73 7.69 13.39 -13.12
CA HIS A 73 6.32 12.90 -12.87
C HIS A 73 6.33 11.65 -12.00
N VAL A 74 7.41 10.87 -12.09
CA VAL A 74 7.71 9.74 -11.22
C VAL A 74 8.96 10.06 -10.40
N SER A 75 8.96 9.70 -9.13
CA SER A 75 10.12 9.77 -8.24
C SER A 75 10.27 8.44 -7.50
N ILE A 76 11.49 8.14 -7.06
CA ILE A 76 11.81 6.93 -6.32
C ILE A 76 12.09 7.33 -4.88
N ALA A 77 11.37 6.72 -3.94
CA ALA A 77 11.61 6.95 -2.53
C ALA A 77 12.97 6.39 -2.12
N ALA A 78 13.65 7.10 -1.22
CA ALA A 78 14.86 6.58 -0.60
C ALA A 78 14.52 5.33 0.22
N PRO A 79 15.40 4.31 0.25
CA PRO A 79 15.23 3.18 1.15
C PRO A 79 15.15 3.68 2.61
N SER A 80 14.17 3.15 3.35
CA SER A 80 14.02 3.45 4.78
C SER A 80 14.79 2.43 5.60
N ALA A 81 15.77 2.89 6.38
CA ALA A 81 16.57 2.02 7.24
C ALA A 81 15.85 1.62 8.54
N ARG A 82 14.81 2.37 8.92
CA ARG A 82 14.06 2.15 10.16
C ARG A 82 12.55 2.20 9.94
N PRO A 83 11.74 1.42 10.68
CA PRO A 83 10.29 1.41 10.53
C PRO A 83 9.64 2.78 10.69
N GLU A 84 10.12 3.62 11.61
CA GLU A 84 9.59 4.97 11.83
C GLU A 84 9.80 5.91 10.63
N ASP A 85 10.88 5.70 9.87
CA ASP A 85 11.17 6.50 8.69
C ASP A 85 10.27 6.09 7.52
N LEU A 86 10.04 4.77 7.37
CA LEU A 86 9.07 4.25 6.41
C LEU A 86 7.65 4.73 6.74
N ALA A 87 7.25 4.69 8.01
CA ALA A 87 5.96 5.15 8.47
C ALA A 87 5.73 6.64 8.17
N ARG A 88 6.72 7.49 8.49
CA ARG A 88 6.68 8.93 8.19
C ARG A 88 6.62 9.20 6.69
N GLN A 89 7.35 8.43 5.89
CA GLN A 89 7.32 8.55 4.43
C GLN A 89 5.93 8.18 3.88
N ILE A 90 5.36 7.05 4.30
CA ILE A 90 4.04 6.59 3.87
C ILE A 90 2.95 7.58 4.29
N GLY A 91 2.99 8.06 5.53
CA GLY A 91 2.05 9.05 6.07
C GLY A 91 2.12 10.43 5.39
N GLY A 92 3.20 10.73 4.66
CA GLY A 92 3.34 11.95 3.86
C GLY A 92 2.66 11.91 2.50
N TYR A 93 2.11 10.75 2.09
CA TYR A 93 1.42 10.63 0.81
C TYR A 93 -0.04 11.08 0.91
N ARG A 94 -0.59 11.56 -0.23
CA ARG A 94 -2.02 11.91 -0.33
C ARG A 94 -2.94 10.70 -0.49
N ALA A 95 -2.40 9.57 -0.94
CA ALA A 95 -3.06 8.27 -1.09
C ALA A 95 -1.98 7.21 -1.39
N VAL A 96 -2.28 5.95 -1.06
CA VAL A 96 -1.39 4.80 -1.28
C VAL A 96 -2.09 3.70 -2.06
N VAL A 97 -1.37 3.13 -3.04
CA VAL A 97 -1.78 1.92 -3.75
C VAL A 97 -0.79 0.80 -3.46
N ALA A 98 -1.25 -0.37 -3.03
CA ALA A 98 -0.36 -1.47 -2.65
C ALA A 98 -1.02 -2.85 -2.67
N HIS A 99 -0.21 -3.89 -2.95
CA HIS A 99 -0.50 -5.28 -2.55
C HIS A 99 -0.11 -5.56 -1.10
N ARG A 100 0.98 -4.94 -0.61
CA ARG A 100 1.49 -5.18 0.75
C ARG A 100 0.51 -4.64 1.80
N LEU A 101 -0.07 -5.54 2.58
CA LEU A 101 -0.94 -5.20 3.72
C LEU A 101 -0.34 -4.11 4.62
N HIS A 102 0.94 -4.23 4.96
CA HIS A 102 1.62 -3.26 5.83
C HIS A 102 1.65 -1.84 5.27
N ALA A 103 1.74 -1.67 3.94
CA ALA A 103 1.66 -0.34 3.34
C ALA A 103 0.26 0.26 3.51
N CYS A 104 -0.78 -0.56 3.34
CA CYS A 104 -2.17 -0.15 3.52
C CYS A 104 -2.47 0.20 4.99
N ILE A 105 -2.08 -0.64 5.95
CA ILE A 105 -2.29 -0.39 7.39
C ILE A 105 -1.63 0.92 7.81
N VAL A 106 -0.36 1.11 7.45
CA VAL A 106 0.40 2.31 7.83
C VAL A 106 -0.23 3.55 7.19
N ALA A 107 -0.54 3.53 5.89
CA ALA A 107 -1.18 4.67 5.23
C ALA A 107 -2.51 5.02 5.92
N TRP A 108 -3.37 4.04 6.13
CA TRP A 108 -4.68 4.25 6.75
C TRP A 108 -4.58 4.77 8.18
N SER A 109 -3.63 4.29 8.98
CA SER A 109 -3.44 4.78 10.36
C SER A 109 -3.03 6.25 10.42
N TYR A 110 -2.39 6.78 9.37
CA TYR A 110 -2.11 8.21 9.20
C TYR A 110 -3.26 9.00 8.55
N GLY A 111 -4.43 8.40 8.34
CA GLY A 111 -5.57 9.04 7.69
C GLY A 111 -5.38 9.21 6.18
N CYS A 112 -4.44 8.47 5.58
CA CYS A 112 -4.19 8.48 4.14
C CYS A 112 -5.16 7.52 3.43
N PRO A 113 -5.91 7.97 2.40
CA PRO A 113 -6.71 7.08 1.57
C PRO A 113 -5.89 5.95 0.95
N ILE A 114 -6.48 4.76 0.88
CA ILE A 114 -5.82 3.54 0.40
C ILE A 114 -6.58 2.92 -0.76
N VAL A 115 -5.84 2.31 -1.70
CA VAL A 115 -6.37 1.40 -2.70
C VAL A 115 -5.61 0.08 -2.62
N GLY A 116 -6.34 -1.00 -2.37
CA GLY A 116 -5.79 -2.33 -2.15
C GLY A 116 -5.79 -3.15 -3.43
N LEU A 117 -4.63 -3.73 -3.74
CA LEU A 117 -4.50 -4.73 -4.79
C LEU A 117 -4.47 -6.11 -4.12
N GLY A 118 -5.49 -6.92 -4.38
CA GLY A 118 -5.64 -8.25 -3.78
C GLY A 118 -4.49 -9.17 -4.16
N TRP A 119 -4.15 -10.10 -3.26
CA TRP A 119 -3.29 -11.26 -3.53
C TRP A 119 -3.38 -12.28 -2.41
N ASP A 120 -3.70 -11.82 -1.19
CA ASP A 120 -4.02 -12.68 -0.06
C ASP A 120 -5.32 -12.26 0.64
N ARG A 121 -5.87 -13.18 1.46
CA ARG A 121 -7.08 -12.92 2.26
C ARG A 121 -6.88 -11.82 3.32
N LYS A 122 -5.67 -11.60 3.81
CA LYS A 122 -5.40 -10.65 4.90
C LYS A 122 -5.58 -9.21 4.43
N VAL A 123 -5.14 -8.89 3.22
CA VAL A 123 -5.40 -7.58 2.61
C VAL A 123 -6.90 -7.35 2.51
N GLN A 124 -7.65 -8.31 1.97
CA GLN A 124 -9.11 -8.20 1.87
C GLN A 124 -9.77 -8.03 3.24
N SER A 125 -9.42 -8.86 4.22
CA SER A 125 -9.95 -8.76 5.58
C SER A 125 -9.69 -7.41 6.23
N PHE A 126 -8.52 -6.80 5.99
CA PHE A 126 -8.22 -5.47 6.51
C PHE A 126 -9.13 -4.41 5.88
N PHE A 127 -9.26 -4.39 4.55
CA PHE A 127 -10.15 -3.44 3.87
C PHE A 127 -11.59 -3.56 4.35
N ALA A 128 -12.09 -4.79 4.57
CA ALA A 128 -13.40 -5.02 5.16
C ALA A 128 -13.51 -4.47 6.59
N SER A 129 -12.49 -4.68 7.43
CA SER A 129 -12.50 -4.21 8.83
C SER A 129 -12.54 -2.69 8.96
N VAL A 130 -12.02 -1.96 7.97
CA VAL A 130 -12.02 -0.49 7.94
C VAL A 130 -13.05 0.07 6.95
N GLN A 131 -14.02 -0.75 6.53
CA GLN A 131 -15.13 -0.38 5.63
C GLN A 131 -14.67 0.27 4.31
N ALA A 132 -13.51 -0.15 3.80
CA ALA A 132 -12.90 0.35 2.59
C ALA A 132 -13.01 -0.62 1.39
N ASP A 133 -13.91 -1.60 1.45
CA ASP A 133 -14.08 -2.64 0.42
C ASP A 133 -14.23 -2.08 -1.01
N GLY A 134 -14.88 -0.91 -1.14
CA GLY A 134 -15.04 -0.23 -2.43
C GLY A 134 -13.73 0.26 -3.07
N PHE A 135 -12.63 0.27 -2.32
CA PHE A 135 -11.29 0.65 -2.77
C PHE A 135 -10.32 -0.53 -2.80
N PHE A 136 -10.84 -1.76 -2.80
CA PHE A 136 -10.08 -3.00 -2.97
C PHE A 136 -10.42 -3.67 -4.30
N SER A 137 -9.44 -4.26 -4.96
CA SER A 137 -9.66 -5.10 -6.14
C SER A 137 -8.68 -6.27 -6.18
N ASP A 138 -9.22 -7.48 -6.27
CA ASP A 138 -8.51 -8.73 -6.54
C ASP A 138 -8.68 -9.21 -8.00
N ALA A 139 -9.34 -8.41 -8.84
CA ALA A 139 -9.56 -8.73 -10.25
C ALA A 139 -8.23 -8.86 -11.03
N PRO A 140 -7.93 -10.03 -11.61
CA PRO A 140 -6.68 -10.29 -12.33
C PRO A 140 -6.42 -9.36 -13.51
N ASP A 141 -7.48 -8.93 -14.18
CA ASP A 141 -7.45 -8.11 -15.39
C ASP A 141 -7.64 -6.61 -15.11
N ILE A 142 -7.69 -6.19 -13.84
CA ILE A 142 -7.80 -4.77 -13.53
C ILE A 142 -6.60 -3.99 -14.11
N GLY A 143 -6.92 -3.05 -14.99
CA GLY A 143 -5.92 -2.20 -15.63
C GLY A 143 -5.55 -0.98 -14.79
N GLY A 144 -4.40 -0.39 -15.07
CA GLY A 144 -3.91 0.80 -14.36
C GLY A 144 -4.89 2.00 -14.37
N ALA A 145 -5.66 2.18 -15.44
CA ALA A 145 -6.68 3.23 -15.54
C ALA A 145 -7.84 3.03 -14.56
N ALA A 146 -8.29 1.78 -14.36
CA ALA A 146 -9.36 1.47 -13.41
C ALA A 146 -8.88 1.69 -11.97
N VAL A 147 -7.66 1.26 -11.64
CA VAL A 147 -7.04 1.53 -10.34
C VAL A 147 -6.84 3.03 -10.12
N ALA A 148 -6.42 3.80 -11.13
CA ALA A 148 -6.29 5.24 -11.02
C ALA A 148 -7.64 5.93 -10.73
N ALA A 149 -8.74 5.44 -11.33
CA ALA A 149 -10.08 5.91 -11.01
C ALA A 149 -10.49 5.57 -9.57
N MET A 150 -10.15 4.37 -9.07
CA MET A 150 -10.34 4.02 -7.66
C MET A 150 -9.56 4.95 -6.73
N VAL A 151 -8.33 5.32 -7.08
CA VAL A 151 -7.52 6.28 -6.30
C VAL A 151 -8.19 7.64 -6.24
N ALA A 152 -8.68 8.15 -7.38
CA ALA A 152 -9.41 9.41 -7.41
C ALA A 152 -10.67 9.37 -6.53
N ALA A 153 -11.42 8.27 -6.58
CA ALA A 153 -12.60 8.06 -5.75
C ALA A 153 -12.25 7.97 -4.26
N ALA A 154 -11.18 7.26 -3.89
CA ALA A 154 -10.71 7.13 -2.51
C ALA A 154 -10.28 8.48 -1.93
N ILE A 155 -9.59 9.31 -2.72
CA ILE A 155 -9.20 10.67 -2.32
C ILE A 155 -10.43 11.56 -2.13
N ALA A 156 -11.41 11.47 -3.02
CA ALA A 156 -12.63 12.27 -2.93
C ALA A 156 -13.50 11.86 -1.73
N ALA A 157 -13.56 10.57 -1.41
CA ALA A 157 -14.25 10.06 -0.23
C ALA A 157 -13.53 10.43 1.07
N GLY A 158 -12.19 10.44 1.06
CA GLY A 158 -11.37 10.61 2.26
C GLY A 158 -11.42 9.38 3.17
N VAL A 159 -10.81 9.51 4.35
CA VAL A 159 -10.92 8.52 5.43
C VAL A 159 -11.99 9.01 6.41
N ASP A 160 -12.94 8.15 6.76
CA ASP A 160 -13.95 8.46 7.77
C ASP A 160 -13.27 8.70 9.13
N ALA A 161 -13.33 9.94 9.62
CA ALA A 161 -12.64 10.35 10.83
C ALA A 161 -13.19 9.69 12.10
N THR A 162 -14.48 9.35 12.13
CA THR A 162 -15.11 8.68 13.26
C THR A 162 -14.66 7.22 13.31
N LEU A 163 -14.80 6.49 12.21
CA LEU A 163 -14.33 5.11 12.11
C LEU A 163 -12.81 5.02 12.37
N HIS A 164 -12.04 5.97 11.84
CA HIS A 164 -10.59 6.06 12.05
C HIS A 164 -10.23 6.17 13.53
N ALA A 165 -10.89 7.08 14.25
CA ALA A 165 -10.68 7.23 15.69
C ALA A 165 -11.10 5.99 16.48
N GLU A 166 -12.21 5.34 16.11
CA GLU A 166 -12.71 4.12 16.76
C GLU A 166 -11.72 2.96 16.62
N VAL A 167 -11.25 2.68 15.40
CA VAL A 167 -10.29 1.59 15.14
C VAL A 167 -8.94 1.86 15.83
N LEU A 168 -8.47 3.11 15.85
CA LEU A 168 -7.25 3.47 16.59
C LEU A 168 -7.43 3.26 18.10
N ALA A 169 -8.57 3.65 18.66
CA ALA A 169 -8.87 3.45 20.07
C ALA A 169 -8.95 1.96 20.45
N GLU A 170 -9.62 1.14 19.62
CA GLU A 170 -9.67 -0.31 19.78
C GLU A 170 -8.25 -0.92 19.73
N THR A 171 -7.44 -0.50 18.76
CA THR A 171 -6.05 -0.97 18.60
C THR A 171 -5.22 -0.65 19.84
N TRP A 172 -5.30 0.58 20.37
CA TRP A 172 -4.59 0.97 21.58
C TRP A 172 -5.06 0.18 22.81
N ALA A 173 -6.36 -0.01 22.97
CA ALA A 173 -6.90 -0.82 24.07
C ALA A 173 -6.41 -2.28 23.98
N GLY A 174 -6.32 -2.85 22.77
CA GLY A 174 -5.75 -4.18 22.54
C GLY A 174 -4.26 -4.26 22.90
N LEU A 175 -3.47 -3.24 22.54
CA LEU A 175 -2.05 -3.16 22.89
C LEU A 175 -1.85 -3.04 24.41
N ASP A 176 -2.61 -2.20 25.09
CA ASP A 176 -2.57 -2.05 26.55
C ASP A 176 -2.92 -3.37 27.25
N GLY A 177 -3.94 -4.08 26.75
CA GLY A 177 -4.30 -5.41 27.24
C GLY A 177 -3.16 -6.42 27.07
N ALA A 178 -2.55 -6.48 25.89
CA ALA A 178 -1.43 -7.39 25.63
C ALA A 178 -0.20 -7.07 26.50
N LEU A 179 0.14 -5.78 26.64
CA LEU A 179 1.22 -5.32 27.53
C LEU A 179 0.92 -5.64 28.99
N GLY A 180 -0.33 -5.51 29.43
CA GLY A 180 -0.76 -5.89 30.77
C GLY A 180 -0.51 -7.37 31.06
N VAL A 181 -0.77 -8.26 30.09
CA VAL A 181 -0.48 -9.70 30.22
C VAL A 181 1.02 -9.97 30.27
N LEU A 182 1.82 -9.29 29.44
CA LEU A 182 3.28 -9.48 29.39
C LEU A 182 4.00 -8.94 30.63
N THR A 183 3.46 -7.90 31.27
CA THR A 183 4.07 -7.25 32.44
C THR A 183 3.58 -7.83 33.77
N ALA A 184 2.48 -8.58 33.78
CA ALA A 184 2.03 -9.34 34.92
C ALA A 184 3.02 -10.49 35.21
N ARG A 185 3.95 -10.31 36.16
CA ARG A 185 4.74 -11.42 36.72
C ARG A 185 3.78 -12.51 37.23
N PRO A 186 4.02 -13.80 36.94
CA PRO A 186 3.35 -14.85 37.70
C PRO A 186 3.70 -14.67 39.17
N ALA A 187 2.69 -14.69 40.04
CA ALA A 187 2.91 -14.72 41.48
C ALA A 187 3.75 -15.97 41.78
N GLU A 188 4.94 -15.78 42.37
CA GLU A 188 5.76 -16.88 42.87
C GLU A 188 4.93 -17.64 43.92
N ALA A 189 4.66 -18.92 43.62
CA ALA A 189 3.98 -19.86 44.49
C ALA A 189 4.98 -20.55 45.43
#